data_AF-A0A7T7R8F4-F1
#
_entry.id   AF-A0A7T7R8F4-F1
#
_cell.length_a   1.000
_cell.length_b   1.000
_cell.length_c   1.000
_cell.angle_alpha   90.00
_cell.angle_beta   90.00
_cell.angle_gamma   90.00
#
_symmetry.space_group_name_H-M   'P 1'
#
loop_
_entity.id
_entity.type
_entity.pdbx_description
1 polymer ?
#
loop_
_entity_poly.entity_id
_entity_poly.type
_entity_poly.pdbx_seq_one_letter_code
_entity_poly.pdbx_strand_id
1 'polypeptide(L)'
;MSEQGQKFDTNKPRMSLLPKGALNAVIRVLEFGATKYQVDNWKHVPDAKTRYYDAMQRHIDAWWHGEQKDSETGEHHLAHAICCGMFLWWFDDMDSKVMVGQGFAAKFVRKGDLEKIENCLHISTSMFHDDKAECFGCGAIVNHERKVIGVKRGAND
;
A
#
# COMPACT_ATOMS: atom_id res chain seq x y z
N MET A 1 37.10 -35.90 20.87
CA MET A 1 36.31 -35.80 19.62
C MET A 1 35.30 -34.70 19.85
N SER A 2 35.28 -33.65 19.03
CA SER A 2 34.29 -32.56 19.20
C SER A 2 32.93 -33.04 18.67
N GLU A 3 31.93 -33.01 19.53
CA GLU A 3 30.54 -33.19 19.13
C GLU A 3 30.11 -31.98 18.30
N GLN A 4 30.16 -32.10 16.97
CA GLN A 4 29.64 -31.07 16.08
C GLN A 4 28.10 -31.15 16.08
N GLY A 5 27.45 -30.09 16.53
CA GLY A 5 25.99 -29.96 16.43
C GLY A 5 25.54 -29.83 14.98
N GLN A 6 24.48 -30.54 14.59
CA GLN A 6 23.83 -30.39 13.28
C GLN A 6 22.75 -29.30 13.34
N LYS A 7 22.71 -28.43 12.33
CA LYS A 7 21.67 -27.41 12.16
C LYS A 7 21.10 -27.48 10.75
N PHE A 8 19.80 -27.76 10.64
CA PHE A 8 19.08 -27.85 9.37
C PHE A 8 18.48 -26.48 9.01
N ASP A 9 19.24 -25.67 8.27
CA ASP A 9 18.80 -24.38 7.76
C ASP A 9 18.53 -24.38 6.24
N THR A 10 18.52 -25.56 5.62
CA THR A 10 18.11 -25.77 4.23
C THR A 10 16.72 -25.15 4.01
N ASN A 11 16.57 -24.34 2.96
CA ASN A 11 15.35 -23.61 2.60
C ASN A 11 14.89 -22.50 3.56
N LYS A 12 15.71 -22.09 4.56
CA LYS A 12 15.42 -20.90 5.36
C LYS A 12 15.98 -19.62 4.72
N PRO A 13 15.35 -18.45 4.93
CA PRO A 13 15.88 -17.18 4.47
C PRO A 13 17.31 -16.94 4.97
N ARG A 14 18.22 -16.59 4.05
CA ARG A 14 19.62 -16.29 4.35
C ARG A 14 19.75 -14.84 4.81
N MET A 15 19.60 -14.59 6.10
CA MET A 15 19.75 -13.25 6.70
C MET A 15 21.13 -12.63 6.41
N SER A 16 22.15 -13.45 6.12
CA SER A 16 23.49 -13.01 5.71
C SER A 16 23.55 -12.27 4.38
N LEU A 17 22.48 -12.33 3.56
CA LEU A 17 22.41 -11.60 2.29
C LEU A 17 22.11 -10.11 2.47
N LEU A 18 21.65 -9.69 3.65
CA LEU A 18 21.38 -8.29 3.92
C LEU A 18 22.70 -7.51 4.04
N PRO A 19 22.84 -6.36 3.35
CA PRO A 19 23.97 -5.47 3.57
C PRO A 19 24.05 -5.07 5.04
N LYS A 20 25.25 -5.19 5.63
CA LYS A 20 25.48 -4.84 7.03
C LYS A 20 25.13 -3.36 7.27
N GLY A 21 24.37 -3.09 8.33
CA GLY A 21 24.03 -1.73 8.75
C GLY A 21 22.85 -1.07 8.04
N ALA A 22 22.54 -1.45 6.78
CA ALA A 22 21.43 -0.86 6.03
C ALA A 22 20.08 -1.07 6.73
N LEU A 23 19.80 -2.30 7.18
CA LEU A 23 18.58 -2.61 7.92
C LEU A 23 18.50 -1.84 9.25
N ASN A 24 19.62 -1.69 9.95
CA ASN A 24 19.65 -0.96 11.22
C ASN A 24 19.33 0.53 11.02
N ALA A 25 19.74 1.13 9.90
CA ALA A 25 19.39 2.51 9.57
C ALA A 25 17.88 2.66 9.33
N VAL A 26 17.27 1.72 8.61
CA VAL A 26 15.81 1.70 8.40
C VAL A 26 15.06 1.56 9.74
N ILE A 27 15.54 0.68 10.63
CA ILE A 27 14.96 0.52 11.97
C ILE A 27 15.05 1.83 12.76
N ARG A 28 16.18 2.55 12.72
CA ARG A 28 16.30 3.84 13.42
C ARG A 28 15.36 4.92 12.87
N VAL A 29 15.08 4.92 11.56
CA VAL A 29 14.04 5.77 10.98
C VAL A 29 12.65 5.41 11.51
N LEU A 30 12.33 4.11 11.61
CA LEU A 30 11.07 3.64 12.18
C LEU A 30 10.93 4.01 13.67
N GLU A 31 11.98 3.83 14.46
CA GLU A 31 12.04 4.22 15.88
C GLU A 31 11.86 5.73 16.06
N PHE A 32 12.48 6.54 15.19
CA PHE A 32 12.29 7.99 15.18
C PHE A 32 10.82 8.34 14.92
N GLY A 33 10.20 7.73 13.91
CA GLY A 33 8.78 7.93 13.60
C GLY A 33 7.86 7.50 14.73
N ALA A 34 8.13 6.35 15.35
CA ALA A 34 7.37 5.84 16.50
C ALA A 34 7.48 6.76 17.72
N THR A 35 8.68 7.27 18.00
CA THR A 35 8.93 8.23 19.09
C THR A 35 8.21 9.56 18.83
N LYS A 36 8.28 10.07 17.60
CA LYS A 36 7.73 11.39 17.23
C LYS A 36 6.21 11.39 17.08
N TYR A 37 5.63 10.31 16.57
CA TYR A 37 4.22 10.29 16.15
C TYR A 37 3.37 9.20 16.81
N GLN A 38 3.96 8.29 17.58
CA GLN A 38 3.41 7.01 18.06
C GLN A 38 3.68 5.81 17.14
N VAL A 39 3.80 4.63 17.75
CA VAL A 39 3.92 3.35 17.07
C VAL A 39 2.76 3.19 16.09
N ASP A 40 3.05 2.75 14.87
CA ASP A 40 2.05 2.49 13.82
C ASP A 40 1.24 3.70 13.33
N ASN A 41 1.59 4.94 13.71
CA ASN A 41 0.90 6.16 13.23
C ASN A 41 0.79 6.23 11.70
N TRP A 42 1.82 5.71 11.02
CA TRP A 42 1.95 5.72 9.57
C TRP A 42 0.78 5.03 8.84
N LYS A 43 0.09 4.10 9.51
CA LYS A 43 -1.09 3.40 8.98
C LYS A 43 -2.33 4.31 8.84
N HIS A 44 -2.37 5.39 9.61
CA HIS A 44 -3.53 6.27 9.74
C HIS A 44 -3.39 7.58 8.94
N VAL A 45 -2.32 7.71 8.14
CA VAL A 45 -2.09 8.89 7.33
C VAL A 45 -3.14 8.98 6.20
N PRO A 46 -3.90 10.09 6.09
CA PRO A 46 -4.81 10.27 4.96
C PRO A 46 -4.00 10.40 3.67
N ASP A 47 -4.52 9.81 2.58
CA ASP A 47 -3.84 9.74 1.27
C ASP A 47 -2.42 9.15 1.37
N ALA A 48 -2.23 8.18 2.27
CA ALA A 48 -0.92 7.59 2.61
C ALA A 48 -0.09 7.21 1.37
N LYS A 49 -0.68 6.56 0.36
CA LYS A 49 0.05 6.14 -0.84
C LYS A 49 0.70 7.32 -1.57
N THR A 50 -0.03 8.41 -1.80
CA THR A 50 0.53 9.60 -2.44
C THR A 50 1.57 10.25 -1.54
N ARG A 51 1.26 10.42 -0.25
CA ARG A 51 2.17 11.11 0.68
C ARG A 51 3.49 10.37 0.91
N TYR A 52 3.45 9.04 1.00
CA TYR A 52 4.66 8.23 1.12
C TYR A 52 5.41 8.10 -0.20
N TYR A 53 4.72 8.11 -1.34
CA TYR A 53 5.38 8.21 -2.64
C TYR A 53 6.17 9.53 -2.74
N ASP A 54 5.54 10.67 -2.45
CA ASP A 54 6.20 11.97 -2.52
C ASP A 54 7.36 12.07 -1.52
N ALA A 55 7.20 11.53 -0.30
CA ALA A 55 8.27 11.50 0.69
C ALA A 55 9.45 10.63 0.25
N MET A 56 9.19 9.45 -0.30
CA MET A 56 10.20 8.56 -0.85
C MET A 56 10.98 9.27 -1.97
N GLN A 57 10.28 9.90 -2.92
CA GLN A 57 10.91 10.61 -4.04
C GLN A 57 11.80 11.75 -3.56
N ARG A 58 11.36 12.57 -2.58
CA ARG A 58 12.20 13.64 -2.02
C ARG A 58 13.51 13.11 -1.42
N HIS A 59 13.48 11.97 -0.74
CA HIS A 59 14.70 11.37 -0.20
C HIS A 59 15.60 10.77 -1.29
N ILE A 60 15.02 10.16 -2.33
CA ILE A 60 15.77 9.70 -3.50
C ILE A 60 16.44 10.87 -4.21
N ASP A 61 15.69 11.95 -4.44
CA ASP A 61 16.19 13.16 -5.10
C ASP A 61 17.32 13.81 -4.29
N ALA A 62 17.17 13.98 -2.98
CA ALA A 62 18.24 14.52 -2.13
C ALA A 62 19.52 13.67 -2.21
N TRP A 63 19.37 12.34 -2.15
CA TRP A 63 20.48 11.41 -2.34
C TRP A 63 21.12 11.53 -3.72
N TRP A 64 20.30 11.65 -4.77
CA TRP A 64 20.78 11.82 -6.15
C TRP A 64 21.61 13.10 -6.33
N HIS A 65 21.28 14.15 -5.58
CA HIS A 65 22.02 15.42 -5.57
C HIS A 65 23.23 15.43 -4.61
N GLY A 66 23.56 14.29 -3.99
CA GLY A 66 24.77 14.12 -3.19
C GLY A 66 24.58 14.29 -1.68
N GLU A 67 23.36 14.53 -1.21
CA GLU A 67 23.06 14.55 0.22
C GLU A 67 23.01 13.11 0.74
N GLN A 68 23.85 12.76 1.72
CA GLN A 68 23.85 11.38 2.25
C GLN A 68 22.87 11.21 3.41
N LYS A 69 22.73 12.24 4.24
CA LYS A 69 22.02 12.16 5.52
C LYS A 69 20.91 13.18 5.61
N ASP A 70 19.77 12.71 6.09
CA ASP A 70 18.65 13.54 6.43
C ASP A 70 18.96 14.43 7.63
N SER A 71 18.61 15.71 7.55
CA SER A 71 18.92 16.70 8.59
C SER A 71 18.11 16.51 9.87
N GLU A 72 16.94 15.87 9.79
CA GLU A 72 16.06 15.68 10.94
C GLU A 72 16.51 14.47 11.78
N THR A 73 16.87 13.36 11.14
CA THR A 73 17.23 12.13 11.86
C THR A 73 18.73 11.84 11.91
N GLY A 74 19.52 12.45 11.04
CA GLY A 74 20.93 12.11 10.85
C GLY A 74 21.16 10.75 10.17
N GLU A 75 20.09 10.08 9.73
CA GLU A 75 20.13 8.79 9.02
C GLU A 75 20.25 8.95 7.52
N HIS A 76 20.65 7.88 6.85
CA HIS A 76 20.85 7.90 5.40
C HIS A 76 19.53 8.14 4.64
N HIS A 77 19.52 8.99 3.61
CA HIS A 77 18.32 9.26 2.83
C HIS A 77 17.70 8.00 2.22
N LEU A 78 18.51 7.09 1.69
CA LEU A 78 18.01 5.79 1.22
C LEU A 78 17.35 4.93 2.31
N ALA A 79 17.72 5.09 3.59
CA ALA A 79 17.03 4.38 4.66
C ALA A 79 15.60 4.91 4.84
N HIS A 80 15.40 6.23 4.73
CA HIS A 80 14.08 6.85 4.69
C HIS A 80 13.27 6.44 3.46
N ALA A 81 13.92 6.39 2.28
CA ALA A 81 13.27 5.94 1.05
C ALA A 81 12.81 4.47 1.16
N ILE A 82 13.64 3.58 1.71
CA ILE A 82 13.26 2.17 1.97
C ILE A 82 12.10 2.11 2.97
N CYS A 83 12.13 2.89 4.05
CA CYS A 83 11.04 2.96 5.03
C CYS A 83 9.71 3.34 4.35
N CYS A 84 9.71 4.40 3.54
CA CYS A 84 8.54 4.81 2.77
C CYS A 84 8.08 3.72 1.78
N GLY A 85 9.03 3.07 1.09
CA GLY A 85 8.75 1.96 0.18
C GLY A 85 8.10 0.76 0.89
N MET A 86 8.53 0.44 2.12
CA MET A 86 7.91 -0.60 2.93
C MET A 86 6.46 -0.24 3.30
N PHE A 87 6.17 1.02 3.65
CA PHE A 87 4.80 1.45 3.91
C PHE A 87 3.93 1.37 2.65
N LEU A 88 4.45 1.82 1.51
CA LEU A 88 3.76 1.72 0.22
C LEU A 88 3.41 0.27 -0.12
N TRP A 89 4.38 -0.64 0.00
CA TRP A 89 4.14 -2.05 -0.24
C TRP A 89 3.13 -2.63 0.76
N TRP A 90 3.20 -2.26 2.03
CA TRP A 90 2.20 -2.70 3.02
C TRP A 90 0.78 -2.30 2.60
N PHE A 91 0.56 -1.03 2.26
CA PHE A 91 -0.75 -0.58 1.76
C PHE A 91 -1.17 -1.30 0.48
N ASP A 92 -0.24 -1.62 -0.43
CA ASP A 92 -0.54 -2.38 -1.65
C ASP A 92 -0.89 -3.85 -1.39
N ASP A 93 -0.20 -4.48 -0.43
CA ASP A 93 -0.43 -5.87 -0.02
C ASP A 93 -1.74 -6.01 0.75
N MET A 94 -2.14 -5.07 1.60
CA MET A 94 -3.47 -5.14 2.22
C MET A 94 -4.59 -4.84 1.26
N ASP A 95 -4.40 -3.89 0.34
CA ASP A 95 -5.35 -3.71 -0.75
C ASP A 95 -5.53 -5.05 -1.47
N SER A 96 -4.45 -5.81 -1.69
CA SER A 96 -4.46 -7.15 -2.30
C SER A 96 -5.04 -8.26 -1.40
N LYS A 97 -4.76 -8.28 -0.08
CA LYS A 97 -5.26 -9.29 0.86
C LYS A 97 -6.74 -9.13 1.17
N VAL A 98 -7.24 -7.89 1.16
CA VAL A 98 -8.69 -7.64 1.14
C VAL A 98 -9.31 -8.30 -0.10
N MET A 99 -8.62 -8.34 -1.24
CA MET A 99 -9.09 -9.09 -2.43
C MET A 99 -9.04 -10.61 -2.28
N VAL A 100 -8.04 -11.15 -1.57
CA VAL A 100 -7.85 -12.61 -1.43
C VAL A 100 -8.71 -13.21 -0.32
N GLY A 101 -8.97 -12.47 0.76
CA GLY A 101 -9.76 -12.93 1.92
C GLY A 101 -11.25 -13.14 1.66
N GLN A 102 -11.77 -12.74 0.49
CA GLN A 102 -13.15 -12.98 0.05
C GLN A 102 -13.23 -13.79 -1.25
N GLY A 103 -12.23 -14.64 -1.51
CA GLY A 103 -12.36 -15.75 -2.46
C GLY A 103 -12.85 -15.38 -3.87
N PHE A 104 -12.49 -14.22 -4.42
CA PHE A 104 -12.66 -13.91 -5.85
C PHE A 104 -11.84 -12.66 -6.17
N ALA A 105 -11.00 -12.71 -7.21
CA ALA A 105 -10.18 -11.58 -7.63
C ALA A 105 -11.06 -10.49 -8.28
N ALA A 106 -11.72 -9.66 -7.47
CA ALA A 106 -12.48 -8.50 -7.94
C ALA A 106 -11.62 -7.24 -7.85
N LYS A 107 -11.31 -6.61 -9.00
CA LYS A 107 -10.71 -5.27 -9.04
C LYS A 107 -11.71 -4.25 -8.48
N PHE A 108 -11.39 -3.63 -7.35
CA PHE A 108 -12.16 -2.50 -6.81
C PHE A 108 -12.03 -1.29 -7.73
N VAL A 109 -13.15 -0.68 -8.10
CA VAL A 109 -13.21 0.56 -8.90
C VAL A 109 -13.27 1.75 -7.93
N ARG A 110 -12.32 2.70 -8.00
CA ARG A 110 -12.33 3.88 -7.12
C ARG A 110 -13.24 4.97 -7.68
N LYS A 111 -13.71 5.86 -6.79
CA LYS A 111 -14.61 7.01 -7.11
C LYS A 111 -14.09 7.96 -8.21
N GLY A 112 -12.80 7.91 -8.54
CA GLY A 112 -12.19 8.71 -9.63
C GLY A 112 -11.94 7.94 -10.94
N ASP A 113 -12.17 6.63 -10.97
CA ASP A 113 -11.93 5.79 -12.14
C ASP A 113 -13.17 5.67 -13.07
N LEU A 114 -14.27 6.35 -12.72
CA LEU A 114 -15.55 6.38 -13.45
C LEU A 114 -15.84 7.80 -13.95
N GLU A 115 -16.51 7.90 -15.09
CA GLU A 115 -17.11 9.17 -15.54
C GLU A 115 -18.04 9.72 -14.45
N LYS A 116 -18.03 11.05 -14.25
CA LYS A 116 -18.72 11.70 -13.11
C LYS A 116 -20.21 11.31 -13.06
N ILE A 117 -20.56 10.49 -12.09
CA ILE A 117 -21.96 10.25 -11.71
C ILE A 117 -22.27 11.17 -10.53
N GLU A 118 -23.10 12.19 -10.77
CA GLU A 118 -23.60 13.03 -9.68
C GLU A 118 -24.45 12.17 -8.72
N ASN A 119 -24.04 12.12 -7.45
CA ASN A 119 -24.68 11.46 -6.30
C ASN A 119 -24.32 10.00 -5.95
N CYS A 120 -23.18 9.45 -6.38
CA CYS A 120 -22.69 8.18 -5.84
C CYS A 120 -21.90 8.36 -4.53
N LEU A 121 -22.55 8.12 -3.37
CA LEU A 121 -21.95 8.21 -2.03
C LEU A 121 -21.39 6.88 -1.48
N HIS A 122 -21.62 5.75 -2.14
CA HIS A 122 -21.16 4.44 -1.68
C HIS A 122 -20.77 3.55 -2.86
N ILE A 123 -19.47 3.34 -3.09
CA ILE A 123 -19.04 2.20 -3.91
C ILE A 123 -18.90 1.01 -2.93
N SER A 124 -20.03 0.37 -2.64
CA SER A 124 -20.07 -1.07 -2.41
C SER A 124 -20.56 -1.68 -3.72
N THR A 125 -19.63 -2.08 -4.58
CA THR A 125 -19.99 -2.72 -5.86
C THR A 125 -20.28 -4.19 -5.64
N SER A 126 -21.51 -4.60 -5.93
CA SER A 126 -21.84 -5.98 -6.25
C SER A 126 -21.02 -6.48 -7.42
N MET A 127 -20.64 -7.75 -7.32
CA MET A 127 -20.12 -8.66 -8.32
C MET A 127 -20.54 -8.34 -9.77
N PHE A 128 -19.56 -8.40 -10.69
CA PHE A 128 -19.84 -8.57 -12.11
C PHE A 128 -20.30 -10.03 -12.34
N HIS A 129 -21.61 -10.24 -12.48
CA HIS A 129 -22.12 -11.35 -13.29
C HIS A 129 -22.54 -10.73 -14.63
N ASP A 130 -22.11 -11.33 -15.74
CA ASP A 130 -22.43 -10.90 -17.11
C ASP A 130 -21.84 -9.54 -17.55
N ASP A 131 -20.54 -9.30 -17.31
CA ASP A 131 -19.78 -8.11 -17.76
C ASP A 131 -20.29 -6.74 -17.27
N LYS A 132 -21.15 -6.71 -16.24
CA LYS A 132 -21.70 -5.49 -15.65
C LYS A 132 -21.67 -5.53 -14.13
N ALA A 133 -21.31 -4.42 -13.47
CA ALA A 133 -21.42 -4.28 -12.01
C ALA A 133 -22.45 -3.21 -11.65
N GLU A 134 -23.20 -3.47 -10.60
CA GLU A 134 -24.24 -2.57 -10.08
C GLU A 134 -23.76 -1.90 -8.80
N CYS A 135 -23.93 -0.58 -8.70
CA CYS A 135 -23.72 0.18 -7.48
C CYS A 135 -24.97 0.08 -6.61
N PHE A 136 -24.86 -0.53 -5.43
CA PHE A 136 -25.98 -0.65 -4.50
C PHE A 136 -26.44 0.67 -3.87
N GLY A 137 -25.62 1.72 -3.93
CA GLY A 137 -25.97 3.03 -3.40
C GLY A 137 -26.84 3.87 -4.34
N CYS A 138 -26.54 3.90 -5.64
CA CYS A 138 -27.21 4.77 -6.62
C CYS A 138 -27.84 4.02 -7.81
N GLY A 139 -27.72 2.69 -7.86
CA GLY A 139 -28.25 1.86 -8.94
C GLY A 139 -27.46 1.94 -10.25
N ALA A 140 -26.34 2.67 -10.32
CA ALA A 140 -25.53 2.77 -11.53
C ALA A 140 -24.98 1.40 -11.96
N ILE A 141 -25.05 1.10 -13.26
CA ILE A 141 -24.55 -0.11 -13.89
C ILE A 141 -23.31 0.28 -14.73
N VAL A 142 -22.18 -0.35 -14.45
CA VAL A 142 -20.89 -0.09 -15.13
C VAL A 142 -20.42 -1.31 -15.90
N ASN A 143 -19.80 -1.11 -17.07
CA ASN A 143 -19.18 -2.18 -17.85
C ASN A 143 -17.72 -2.43 -17.44
N HIS A 144 -17.07 -3.43 -18.04
CA HIS A 144 -15.66 -3.75 -17.82
C HIS A 144 -14.68 -2.63 -18.23
N GLU A 145 -15.08 -1.76 -19.16
CA GLU A 145 -14.34 -0.55 -19.55
C GLU A 145 -14.52 0.62 -18.58
N ARG A 146 -15.22 0.42 -17.45
CA ARG A 146 -15.50 1.44 -16.43
C ARG A 146 -16.37 2.60 -16.94
N LYS A 147 -17.18 2.36 -17.97
CA LYS A 147 -18.20 3.31 -18.46
C LYS A 147 -19.55 2.99 -17.86
N VAL A 148 -20.31 4.04 -17.55
CA VAL A 148 -21.69 3.90 -17.11
C VAL A 148 -22.54 3.49 -18.31
N ILE A 149 -23.17 2.34 -18.21
CA ILE A 149 -24.00 1.77 -19.28
C ILE A 149 -25.49 1.73 -18.91
N GLY A 150 -25.84 2.12 -17.68
CA GLY A 150 -27.23 2.23 -17.25
C GLY A 150 -27.37 2.64 -15.79
N VAL A 151 -28.60 2.89 -15.35
CA VAL A 151 -28.97 3.11 -13.94
C VAL A 151 -30.26 2.33 -13.68
N LYS A 152 -30.24 1.43 -12.70
CA LYS A 152 -31.41 0.67 -12.28
C LYS A 152 -32.26 1.56 -11.37
N ARG A 153 -33.47 1.91 -11.80
CA ARG A 153 -34.44 2.58 -10.93
C ARG A 153 -34.95 1.54 -9.92
N GLY A 154 -34.71 1.77 -8.63
CA GLY A 154 -35.24 0.92 -7.57
C GLY A 154 -36.75 1.07 -7.46
N ALA A 155 -37.45 -0.03 -7.23
CA ALA A 155 -38.88 -0.07 -6.91
C ALA A 155 -39.16 0.74 -5.63
N ASN A 156 -39.62 1.97 -5.79
CA ASN A 156 -40.38 2.76 -4.83
C ASN A 156 -41.19 3.80 -5.62
N ASP A 157 -41.91 3.33 -6.64
CA ASP A 157 -43.10 3.97 -7.23
C ASP A 157 -44.25 2.97 -7.14
#